data_AF-A0A965SVX5-F1
#
_entry.id   AF-A0A965SVX5-F1
#
_cell.length_a   1.000
_cell.length_b   1.000
_cell.length_c   1.000
_cell.angle_alpha   90.00
_cell.angle_beta   90.00
_cell.angle_gamma   90.00
#
_symmetry.space_group_name_H-M   'P 1'
#
loop_
_entity.id
_entity.type
_entity.pdbx_description
1 polymer ?
#
loop_
_entity_poly.entity_id
_entity_poly.type
_entity_poly.pdbx_seq_one_letter_code
_entity_poly.pdbx_strand_id
1 'polypeptide(L)'
;SGSFGITKKIDPKPSWLLAELFNSTNSSIDIVFMDSQFSLQGDVGDSYTRWAARRELVHIERIKTVINFYKVMTSKPIFLIGHSNGSLSIAEFLNQSSDHHQLISGVILSGSRNETELKQKISLPVLILHHKSDPNRWTTPSAAENLFLQVQQRSSSITELHWVVGGKDVTWGDPTYTGRHMYNEALGEAAKNIQQFLEKVNAN
;
A
#
# COMPACT_ATOMS: atom_id res chain seq x y z
N SER A 1 2.19 -10.38 20.77
CA SER A 1 3.39 -9.55 20.98
C SER A 1 3.77 -8.94 19.64
N GLY A 2 3.70 -7.61 19.50
CA GLY A 2 4.07 -6.94 18.26
C GLY A 2 5.59 -6.79 18.18
N SER A 3 6.23 -7.57 17.32
CA SER A 3 7.66 -7.41 17.01
C SER A 3 7.81 -6.48 15.81
N PHE A 4 8.49 -5.34 16.02
CA PHE A 4 9.09 -4.57 14.94
C PHE A 4 10.42 -5.23 14.58
N GLY A 5 10.40 -6.08 13.55
CA GLY A 5 11.61 -6.65 12.97
C GLY A 5 12.04 -5.86 11.75
N ILE A 6 13.17 -5.16 11.82
CA ILE A 6 13.96 -4.90 10.60
C ILE A 6 14.63 -6.22 10.31
N THR A 7 14.16 -6.95 9.31
CA THR A 7 14.79 -8.20 8.94
C THR A 7 15.60 -8.05 7.67
N LYS A 8 16.89 -8.36 7.75
CA LYS A 8 17.77 -8.60 6.59
C LYS A 8 17.52 -9.98 5.96
N LYS A 9 16.57 -10.76 6.50
CA LYS A 9 16.22 -12.13 6.09
C LYS A 9 14.71 -12.22 5.87
N ILE A 10 14.29 -12.70 4.71
CA ILE A 10 12.87 -12.87 4.36
C ILE A 10 12.17 -13.69 5.47
N ASP A 11 11.32 -13.04 6.26
CA ASP A 11 10.46 -13.71 7.25
C ASP A 11 9.36 -14.45 6.46
N PRO A 12 8.97 -15.70 6.80
CA PRO A 12 8.13 -16.54 5.94
C PRO A 12 6.63 -16.21 6.00
N LYS A 13 6.27 -14.96 6.32
CA LYS A 13 4.88 -14.46 6.23
C LYS A 13 4.80 -13.35 5.18
N PRO A 14 3.70 -13.28 4.41
CA PRO A 14 3.77 -13.04 2.98
C PRO A 14 3.86 -11.55 2.68
N SER A 15 5.06 -11.00 2.59
CA SER A 15 5.30 -9.75 1.87
C SER A 15 5.97 -10.04 0.53
N TRP A 16 5.36 -10.91 -0.27
CA TRP A 16 5.84 -11.34 -1.59
C TRP A 16 6.20 -10.12 -2.46
N LEU A 17 5.37 -9.06 -2.46
CA LEU A 17 5.66 -7.82 -3.19
C LEU A 17 6.86 -7.05 -2.63
N LEU A 18 6.94 -6.92 -1.30
CA LEU A 18 8.05 -6.19 -0.67
C LEU A 18 9.37 -6.97 -0.80
N ALA A 19 9.33 -8.30 -0.71
CA ALA A 19 10.51 -9.13 -0.93
C ALA A 19 11.03 -9.00 -2.36
N GLU A 20 10.13 -9.03 -3.35
CA GLU A 20 10.52 -8.79 -4.74
C GLU A 20 11.08 -7.38 -4.96
N LEU A 21 10.44 -6.36 -4.35
CA LEU A 21 10.94 -4.98 -4.39
C LEU A 21 12.33 -4.84 -3.74
N PHE A 22 12.58 -5.54 -2.63
CA PHE A 22 13.91 -5.55 -1.99
C PHE A 22 14.96 -6.15 -2.93
N ASN A 23 14.63 -7.27 -3.58
CA ASN A 23 15.51 -7.95 -4.50
C ASN A 23 15.78 -7.10 -5.76
N SER A 24 14.78 -6.41 -6.29
CA SER A 24 14.93 -5.60 -7.51
C SER A 24 15.73 -4.31 -7.31
N THR A 25 15.78 -3.80 -6.08
CA THR A 25 16.39 -2.50 -5.76
C THR A 25 17.84 -2.58 -5.28
N ASN A 26 18.47 -3.77 -5.36
CA ASN A 26 19.86 -4.02 -4.97
C ASN A 26 20.21 -3.43 -3.58
N SER A 27 19.30 -3.53 -2.60
CA SER A 27 19.47 -3.04 -1.21
C SER A 27 19.49 -1.51 -1.00
N SER A 28 19.03 -0.71 -1.96
CA SER A 28 18.94 0.76 -1.79
C SER A 28 17.76 1.20 -0.89
N ILE A 29 16.78 0.31 -0.65
CA ILE A 29 15.58 0.56 0.14
C ILE A 29 15.59 -0.28 1.41
N ASP A 30 15.32 0.36 2.56
CA ASP A 30 15.00 -0.36 3.79
C ASP A 30 13.52 -0.70 3.81
N ILE A 31 13.18 -1.97 4.00
CA ILE A 31 11.79 -2.41 4.07
C ILE A 31 11.41 -2.70 5.51
N VAL A 32 10.30 -2.10 5.92
CA VAL A 32 9.71 -2.29 7.24
C VAL A 32 8.30 -2.83 7.06
N PHE A 33 8.02 -3.99 7.66
CA PHE A 33 6.67 -4.48 7.77
C PHE A 33 6.05 -3.97 9.07
N MET A 34 4.95 -3.23 8.96
CA MET A 34 4.14 -2.85 10.13
C MET A 34 3.04 -3.87 10.34
N ASP A 35 3.27 -4.77 11.29
CA ASP A 35 2.19 -5.63 11.76
C ASP A 35 1.18 -4.79 12.57
N SER A 36 -0.11 -5.03 12.34
CA SER A 36 -1.18 -4.37 13.10
C SER A 36 -1.77 -5.36 14.08
N GLN A 37 -1.91 -4.92 15.32
CA GLN A 37 -2.57 -5.69 16.38
C GLN A 37 -4.08 -5.83 16.16
N PHE A 38 -4.66 -5.05 15.22
CA PHE A 38 -6.07 -5.13 14.90
C PHE A 38 -6.31 -6.18 13.82
N SER A 39 -7.15 -7.15 14.17
CA SER A 39 -7.62 -8.15 13.24
C SER A 39 -8.25 -7.49 12.02
N LEU A 40 -8.03 -8.09 10.84
CA LEU A 40 -8.82 -7.75 9.65
C LEU A 40 -10.21 -8.38 9.71
N GLN A 41 -10.45 -9.35 10.59
CA GLN A 41 -11.77 -9.93 10.86
C GLN A 41 -12.49 -9.11 11.93
N GLY A 42 -13.73 -8.67 11.65
CA GLY A 42 -14.60 -8.10 12.67
C GLY A 42 -15.06 -9.17 13.67
N ASP A 43 -15.42 -8.75 14.89
CA ASP A 43 -15.59 -9.61 16.07
C ASP A 43 -16.70 -10.68 16.02
N VAL A 44 -17.47 -10.82 14.93
CA VAL A 44 -18.43 -11.92 14.77
C VAL A 44 -18.85 -12.11 13.30
N GLY A 45 -18.60 -13.30 12.74
CA GLY A 45 -19.15 -13.79 11.46
C GLY A 45 -18.40 -13.42 10.18
N ASP A 46 -18.37 -14.36 9.22
CA ASP A 46 -17.63 -14.38 7.94
C ASP A 46 -18.08 -13.37 6.85
N SER A 47 -18.71 -12.24 7.19
CA SER A 47 -19.08 -11.26 6.15
C SER A 47 -17.95 -10.28 5.88
N TYR A 48 -17.38 -10.34 4.67
CA TYR A 48 -16.33 -9.45 4.14
C TYR A 48 -16.63 -7.94 4.24
N THR A 49 -17.90 -7.55 4.36
CA THR A 49 -18.35 -6.18 4.64
C THR A 49 -17.96 -5.69 6.04
N ARG A 50 -17.41 -6.55 6.90
CA ARG A 50 -16.99 -6.28 8.28
C ARG A 50 -15.48 -6.25 8.47
N TRP A 51 -14.70 -6.29 7.39
CA TRP A 51 -13.25 -6.18 7.54
C TRP A 51 -12.90 -4.77 8.00
N ALA A 52 -12.29 -4.67 9.17
CA ALA A 52 -11.94 -3.39 9.75
C ALA A 52 -11.02 -2.66 8.78
N ALA A 53 -11.45 -1.49 8.31
CA ALA A 53 -10.62 -0.54 7.55
C ALA A 53 -9.43 -0.03 8.40
N ARG A 54 -9.34 -0.48 9.66
CA ARG A 54 -8.40 -0.06 10.69
C ARG A 54 -8.43 1.46 10.88
N ARG A 55 -9.66 1.97 11.02
CA ARG A 55 -10.00 3.40 11.17
C ARG A 55 -9.77 3.91 12.58
N GLU A 56 -9.52 3.01 13.52
CA GLU A 56 -9.38 3.33 14.93
C GLU A 56 -8.17 4.24 15.13
N LEU A 57 -8.34 5.32 15.89
CA LEU A 57 -7.28 6.30 16.16
C LEU A 57 -6.00 5.65 16.69
N VAL A 58 -6.12 4.57 17.46
CA VAL A 58 -4.99 3.79 17.97
C VAL A 58 -4.16 3.11 16.85
N HIS A 59 -4.77 2.70 15.75
CA HIS A 59 -4.03 2.19 14.58
C HIS A 59 -3.35 3.34 13.82
N ILE A 60 -4.03 4.47 13.68
CA ILE A 60 -3.49 5.68 13.04
C ILE A 60 -2.27 6.22 13.81
N GLU A 61 -2.34 6.30 15.13
CA GLU A 61 -1.21 6.71 15.98
C GLU A 61 -0.06 5.71 15.94
N ARG A 62 -0.35 4.42 15.72
CA ARG A 62 0.70 3.41 15.51
C ARG A 62 1.45 3.64 14.19
N ILE A 63 0.75 3.93 13.09
CA ILE A 63 1.38 4.32 11.82
C ILE A 63 2.31 5.52 12.06
N LYS A 64 1.81 6.56 12.73
CA LYS A 64 2.59 7.76 13.07
C LYS A 64 3.84 7.44 13.90
N THR A 65 3.70 6.59 14.92
CA THR A 65 4.81 6.18 15.79
C THR A 65 5.91 5.47 15.01
N VAL A 66 5.53 4.56 14.12
CA VAL A 66 6.47 3.83 13.25
C VAL A 66 7.20 4.79 12.32
N ILE A 67 6.48 5.70 11.66
CA ILE A 67 7.09 6.72 10.79
C ILE A 67 8.13 7.53 11.56
N ASN A 68 7.76 8.05 12.73
CA ASN A 68 8.66 8.88 13.54
C ASN A 68 9.90 8.11 14.01
N PHE A 69 9.71 6.86 14.47
CA PHE A 69 10.82 6.02 14.88
C PHE A 69 11.83 5.82 13.75
N TYR A 70 11.37 5.41 12.56
CA TYR A 70 12.25 5.16 11.43
C TYR A 70 12.85 6.43 10.83
N LYS A 71 12.09 7.53 10.83
CA LYS A 71 12.61 8.84 10.40
C LYS A 71 13.81 9.27 11.25
N VAL A 72 13.75 9.10 12.56
CA VAL A 72 14.88 9.38 13.48
C VAL A 72 16.02 8.38 13.28
N MET A 73 15.70 7.09 13.18
CA MET A 73 16.71 6.01 13.11
C MET A 73 17.52 6.01 11.81
N THR A 74 16.89 6.31 10.67
CA THR A 74 17.53 6.15 9.36
C THR A 74 17.85 7.47 8.68
N SER A 75 17.19 8.56 9.07
CA SER A 75 17.22 9.85 8.36
C SER A 75 16.86 9.75 6.87
N LYS A 76 16.19 8.67 6.45
CA LYS A 76 15.77 8.46 5.06
C LYS A 76 14.36 8.99 4.80
N PRO A 77 14.04 9.38 3.55
CA PRO A 77 12.66 9.56 3.09
C PRO A 77 11.80 8.34 3.42
N ILE A 78 10.58 8.57 3.90
CA ILE A 78 9.66 7.48 4.27
C ILE A 78 8.51 7.41 3.26
N PHE A 79 8.32 6.26 2.63
CA PHE A 79 7.15 5.97 1.80
C PHE A 79 6.25 4.97 2.51
N LEU A 80 4.93 5.15 2.40
CA LEU A 80 3.96 4.16 2.85
C LEU A 80 3.45 3.34 1.68
N ILE A 81 3.41 2.02 1.83
CA ILE A 81 2.84 1.11 0.84
C ILE A 81 1.69 0.35 1.49
N GLY A 82 0.51 0.46 0.89
CA GLY A 82 -0.71 -0.20 1.38
C GLY A 82 -1.33 -1.04 0.27
N HIS A 83 -1.43 -2.34 0.50
CA HIS A 83 -2.10 -3.27 -0.42
C HIS A 83 -3.51 -3.63 0.09
N SER A 84 -4.52 -3.64 -0.79
CA SER A 84 -5.90 -3.99 -0.43
C SER A 84 -6.39 -3.15 0.77
N ASN A 85 -6.79 -3.73 1.89
CA ASN A 85 -7.16 -2.99 3.11
C ASN A 85 -6.04 -2.09 3.67
N GLY A 86 -4.77 -2.36 3.35
CA GLY A 86 -3.66 -1.47 3.71
C GLY A 86 -3.77 -0.09 3.04
N SER A 87 -4.37 -0.02 1.84
CA SER A 87 -4.65 1.26 1.18
C SER A 87 -5.64 2.12 1.96
N LEU A 88 -6.65 1.50 2.59
CA LEU A 88 -7.59 2.18 3.49
C LEU A 88 -6.88 2.73 4.72
N SER A 89 -6.02 1.94 5.36
CA SER A 89 -5.27 2.42 6.52
C SER A 89 -4.42 3.66 6.21
N ILE A 90 -3.78 3.69 5.03
CA ILE A 90 -3.04 4.87 4.58
C ILE A 90 -3.99 6.04 4.30
N ALA A 91 -5.08 5.80 3.59
CA ALA A 91 -6.05 6.85 3.28
C ALA A 91 -6.64 7.48 4.55
N GLU A 92 -7.01 6.69 5.55
CA GLU A 92 -7.50 7.17 6.84
C GLU A 92 -6.42 7.95 7.61
N PHE A 93 -5.17 7.48 7.57
CA PHE A 93 -4.04 8.20 8.16
C PHE A 93 -3.86 9.59 7.52
N LEU A 94 -3.86 9.68 6.20
CA LEU A 94 -3.73 10.96 5.48
C LEU A 94 -4.95 11.86 5.68
N ASN A 95 -6.16 11.28 5.71
CA ASN A 95 -7.41 12.02 5.89
C ASN A 95 -7.57 12.59 7.31
N GLN A 96 -6.80 12.12 8.29
CA GLN A 96 -6.90 12.59 9.67
C GLN A 96 -6.30 13.99 9.87
N SER A 97 -5.22 14.34 9.16
CA SER A 97 -4.56 15.65 9.29
C SER A 97 -3.57 15.90 8.16
N SER A 98 -3.51 17.14 7.66
CA SER A 98 -2.49 17.58 6.71
C SER A 98 -1.07 17.49 7.26
N ASP A 99 -0.89 17.50 8.59
CA ASP A 99 0.42 17.35 9.22
C ASP A 99 1.00 15.94 8.98
N HIS A 100 0.13 14.94 8.81
CA HIS A 100 0.55 13.58 8.49
C HIS A 100 1.22 13.50 7.12
N HIS A 101 0.84 14.38 6.17
CA HIS A 101 1.48 14.46 4.87
C HIS A 101 2.95 14.88 4.98
N GLN A 102 3.30 15.72 5.97
CA GLN A 102 4.66 16.22 6.19
C GLN A 102 5.59 15.19 6.85
N LEU A 103 5.02 14.10 7.38
CA LEU A 103 5.81 13.04 8.02
C LEU A 103 6.46 12.11 6.99
N ILE A 104 5.90 12.02 5.79
CA ILE A 104 6.27 11.07 4.74
C ILE A 104 6.63 11.76 3.43
N SER A 105 7.29 11.03 2.53
CA SER A 105 7.78 11.50 1.24
C SER A 105 6.93 11.04 0.06
N GLY A 106 5.97 10.14 0.29
CA GLY A 106 5.04 9.67 -0.74
C GLY A 106 4.26 8.45 -0.30
N VAL A 107 3.27 8.04 -1.09
CA VAL A 107 2.47 6.83 -0.83
C VAL A 107 2.25 6.01 -2.09
N ILE A 108 2.13 4.69 -1.90
CA ILE A 108 1.78 3.73 -2.92
C ILE A 108 0.51 2.99 -2.46
N LEU A 109 -0.58 3.19 -3.20
CA LEU A 109 -1.88 2.57 -2.97
C LEU A 109 -2.04 1.43 -3.97
N SER A 110 -1.79 0.20 -3.51
CA SER A 110 -1.76 -1.00 -4.35
C SER A 110 -3.03 -1.83 -4.18
N GLY A 111 -3.61 -2.32 -5.28
CA GLY A 111 -4.78 -3.21 -5.23
C GLY A 111 -5.91 -2.63 -4.38
N SER A 112 -6.15 -1.32 -4.50
CA SER A 112 -6.91 -0.56 -3.51
C SER A 112 -8.37 -1.01 -3.41
N ARG A 113 -8.93 -0.89 -2.21
CA ARG A 113 -10.36 -1.08 -1.97
C ARG A 113 -11.18 -0.06 -2.74
N ASN A 114 -12.36 -0.49 -3.22
CA ASN A 114 -13.25 0.37 -3.99
C ASN A 114 -13.65 1.65 -3.24
N GLU A 115 -13.72 1.55 -1.91
CA GLU A 115 -14.04 2.64 -1.00
C GLU A 115 -12.84 3.47 -0.52
N THR A 116 -11.62 3.19 -1.00
CA THR A 116 -10.44 4.00 -0.68
C THR A 116 -10.58 5.39 -1.26
N GLU A 117 -10.39 6.41 -0.43
CA GLU A 117 -10.60 7.81 -0.79
C GLU A 117 -9.58 8.72 -0.10
N LEU A 118 -8.93 9.63 -0.85
CA LEU A 118 -8.18 10.75 -0.29
C LEU A 118 -9.03 12.03 -0.36
N LYS A 119 -9.47 12.50 0.81
CA LYS A 119 -10.40 13.61 0.98
C LYS A 119 -9.69 14.96 1.07
N GLN A 120 -8.47 14.97 1.59
CA GLN A 120 -7.68 16.18 1.75
C GLN A 120 -6.94 16.57 0.46
N LYS A 121 -6.47 17.82 0.39
CA LYS A 121 -5.50 18.23 -0.64
C LYS A 121 -4.18 17.48 -0.40
N ILE A 122 -3.61 16.93 -1.46
CA ILE A 122 -2.43 16.07 -1.38
C ILE A 122 -1.22 16.84 -1.94
N SER A 123 -0.16 16.93 -1.16
CA SER A 123 1.07 17.62 -1.55
C SER A 123 2.28 16.68 -1.68
N LEU A 124 2.03 15.37 -1.64
CA LEU A 124 3.03 14.31 -1.72
C LEU A 124 2.83 13.47 -2.98
N PRO A 125 3.88 12.86 -3.53
CA PRO A 125 3.79 11.91 -4.62
C PRO A 125 2.89 10.71 -4.30
N VAL A 126 2.00 10.35 -5.22
CA VAL A 126 1.08 9.21 -5.08
C VAL A 126 1.20 8.28 -6.28
N LEU A 127 1.45 6.99 -6.03
CA LEU A 127 1.29 5.93 -7.02
C LEU A 127 0.05 5.11 -6.68
N ILE A 128 -0.80 4.91 -7.69
CA ILE A 128 -1.85 3.91 -7.64
C ILE A 128 -1.39 2.75 -8.52
N LEU A 129 -1.23 1.57 -7.92
CA LEU A 129 -0.77 0.37 -8.60
C LEU A 129 -1.89 -0.65 -8.58
N HIS A 130 -2.33 -1.12 -9.74
CA HIS A 130 -3.45 -2.06 -9.80
C HIS A 130 -3.25 -3.10 -10.88
N HIS A 131 -3.82 -4.30 -10.69
CA HIS A 131 -3.79 -5.31 -11.74
C HIS A 131 -4.92 -5.01 -12.74
N LYS A 132 -4.61 -4.94 -14.05
CA LYS A 132 -5.55 -4.51 -15.10
C LYS A 132 -6.80 -5.38 -15.21
N SER A 133 -6.67 -6.64 -14.83
CA SER A 133 -7.75 -7.63 -14.81
C SER A 133 -7.95 -8.26 -13.43
N ASP A 134 -7.80 -7.47 -12.35
CA ASP A 134 -8.09 -7.94 -10.99
C ASP A 134 -9.55 -8.45 -10.89
N PRO A 135 -9.77 -9.76 -10.60
CA PRO A 135 -11.12 -10.31 -10.50
C PRO A 135 -11.76 -10.09 -9.11
N ASN A 136 -11.04 -9.50 -8.15
CA ASN A 136 -11.56 -9.24 -6.84
C ASN A 136 -12.61 -8.10 -6.90
N ARG A 137 -13.87 -8.45 -6.61
CA ARG A 137 -15.02 -7.53 -6.66
C ARG A 137 -14.91 -6.31 -5.76
N TRP A 138 -14.01 -6.33 -4.77
CA TRP A 138 -13.81 -5.26 -3.80
C TRP A 138 -12.67 -4.31 -4.15
N THR A 139 -11.92 -4.63 -5.20
CA THR A 139 -10.72 -3.89 -5.64
C THR A 139 -10.71 -3.86 -7.17
N THR A 140 -11.70 -3.19 -7.76
CA THR A 140 -11.92 -3.23 -9.19
C THR A 140 -10.98 -2.28 -9.94
N PRO A 141 -10.57 -2.61 -11.18
CA PRO A 141 -9.80 -1.70 -12.02
C PRO A 141 -10.48 -0.33 -12.20
N SER A 142 -11.80 -0.31 -12.37
CA SER A 142 -12.58 0.94 -12.47
C SER A 142 -12.49 1.80 -11.21
N ALA A 143 -12.43 1.19 -10.03
CA ALA A 143 -12.25 1.95 -8.79
C ALA A 143 -10.83 2.51 -8.67
N ALA A 144 -9.81 1.79 -9.15
CA ALA A 144 -8.44 2.31 -9.21
C ALA A 144 -8.33 3.53 -10.14
N GLU A 145 -8.98 3.51 -11.30
CA GLU A 145 -9.07 4.67 -12.20
C GLU A 145 -9.77 5.86 -11.54
N ASN A 146 -10.91 5.62 -10.88
CA ASN A 146 -11.65 6.66 -10.17
C ASN A 146 -10.82 7.27 -9.04
N LEU A 147 -10.13 6.44 -8.25
CA LEU A 147 -9.21 6.89 -7.21
C LEU A 147 -8.09 7.75 -7.81
N PHE A 148 -7.52 7.36 -8.95
CA PHE A 148 -6.49 8.14 -9.63
C PHE A 148 -6.98 9.51 -10.05
N LEU A 149 -8.12 9.58 -10.73
CA LEU A 149 -8.72 10.85 -11.16
C LEU A 149 -9.03 11.75 -9.96
N GLN A 150 -9.56 11.17 -8.88
CA GLN A 150 -9.81 11.91 -7.64
C GLN A 150 -8.52 12.49 -7.04
N VAL A 151 -7.47 11.67 -6.89
CA VAL A 151 -6.21 12.12 -6.30
C VAL A 151 -5.57 13.17 -7.18
N GLN A 152 -5.55 12.97 -8.50
CA GLN A 152 -4.98 13.91 -9.46
C GLN A 152 -5.65 15.29 -9.38
N GLN A 153 -6.98 15.34 -9.23
CA GLN A 153 -7.72 16.61 -9.07
C GLN A 153 -7.39 17.35 -7.77
N ARG A 154 -6.85 16.65 -6.75
CA ARG A 154 -6.56 17.18 -5.42
C ARG A 154 -5.08 17.31 -5.12
N SER A 155 -4.23 16.83 -6.03
CA SER A 155 -2.79 16.75 -5.84
C SER A 155 -2.07 17.95 -6.44
N SER A 156 -1.09 18.48 -5.72
CA SER A 156 -0.12 19.43 -6.24
C SER A 156 1.24 18.77 -6.55
N SER A 157 1.29 17.43 -6.56
CA SER A 157 2.51 16.64 -6.76
C SER A 157 2.28 15.53 -7.79
N ILE A 158 3.33 14.76 -8.08
CA ILE A 158 3.30 13.65 -9.03
C ILE A 158 2.23 12.65 -8.59
N THR A 159 1.29 12.35 -9.48
CA THR A 159 0.25 11.34 -9.27
C THR A 159 0.24 10.43 -10.49
N GLU A 160 0.43 9.13 -10.29
CA GLU A 160 0.50 8.15 -11.36
C GLU A 160 -0.42 6.95 -11.11
N LEU A 161 -0.90 6.35 -12.20
CA LEU A 161 -1.62 5.09 -12.21
C LEU A 161 -0.84 4.10 -13.07
N HIS A 162 -0.33 3.05 -12.45
CA HIS A 162 0.37 1.97 -13.14
C HIS A 162 -0.45 0.68 -13.11
N TRP A 163 -0.46 -0.01 -14.25
CA TRP A 163 -1.14 -1.27 -14.45
C TRP A 163 -0.14 -2.42 -14.45
N VAL A 164 -0.45 -3.45 -13.68
CA VAL A 164 0.16 -4.78 -13.83
C VAL A 164 -0.71 -5.58 -14.80
N VAL A 165 -0.10 -6.16 -15.84
CA VAL A 165 -0.81 -6.89 -16.91
C VAL A 165 -0.53 -8.39 -16.88
N GLY A 166 0.70 -8.79 -16.51
CA GLY A 166 1.11 -10.19 -16.46
C GLY A 166 0.43 -11.01 -15.36
N GLY A 167 0.85 -12.27 -15.22
CA GLY A 167 0.37 -13.12 -14.15
C GLY A 167 -1.02 -13.74 -14.38
N LYS A 168 -1.45 -14.52 -13.40
CA LYS A 168 -2.64 -15.38 -13.54
C LYS A 168 -3.40 -15.59 -12.25
N ASP A 169 -4.69 -15.86 -12.40
CA ASP A 169 -5.53 -16.33 -11.31
C ASP A 169 -5.20 -17.77 -10.94
N VAL A 170 -5.41 -18.10 -9.67
CA VAL A 170 -5.25 -19.46 -9.17
C VAL A 170 -6.59 -20.17 -9.30
N THR A 171 -6.61 -21.32 -9.99
CA THR A 171 -7.83 -22.12 -10.13
C THR A 171 -8.35 -22.52 -8.74
N TRP A 172 -9.63 -22.27 -8.47
CA TRP A 172 -10.27 -22.43 -7.16
C TRP A 172 -9.71 -21.56 -6.02
N GLY A 173 -8.82 -20.62 -6.34
CA GLY A 173 -8.31 -19.65 -5.38
C GLY A 173 -9.32 -18.53 -5.13
N ASP A 174 -9.42 -18.07 -3.89
CA ASP A 174 -10.14 -16.84 -3.58
C ASP A 174 -9.37 -15.65 -4.17
N PRO A 175 -9.98 -14.84 -5.05
CA PRO A 175 -9.37 -13.63 -5.62
C PRO A 175 -8.82 -12.65 -4.59
N THR A 176 -9.31 -12.69 -3.34
CA THR A 176 -8.82 -11.79 -2.29
C THR A 176 -7.45 -12.17 -1.77
N TYR A 177 -7.10 -13.45 -1.79
CA TYR A 177 -5.87 -13.95 -1.16
C TYR A 177 -4.89 -14.54 -2.17
N THR A 178 -5.30 -14.65 -3.42
CA THR A 178 -4.54 -15.33 -4.47
C THR A 178 -4.71 -14.63 -5.81
N GLY A 179 -4.02 -15.14 -6.84
CA GLY A 179 -4.24 -14.71 -8.21
C GLY A 179 -3.79 -13.27 -8.48
N ARG A 180 -4.44 -12.63 -9.44
CA ARG A 180 -4.03 -11.32 -9.96
C ARG A 180 -4.14 -10.18 -8.97
N HIS A 181 -5.07 -10.25 -8.02
CA HIS A 181 -5.16 -9.29 -6.92
C HIS A 181 -3.84 -9.24 -6.14
N MET A 182 -3.29 -10.42 -5.85
CA MET A 182 -2.02 -10.61 -5.17
C MET A 182 -0.85 -10.73 -6.18
N TYR A 183 -0.94 -10.08 -7.34
CA TYR A 183 0.01 -10.12 -8.47
C TYR A 183 0.72 -11.48 -8.67
N ASN A 184 -0.03 -12.57 -8.56
CA ASN A 184 0.51 -13.92 -8.70
C ASN A 184 1.19 -14.09 -10.07
N GLU A 185 2.47 -14.47 -10.06
CA GLU A 185 3.35 -14.55 -11.25
C GLU A 185 3.62 -13.22 -11.97
N ALA A 186 3.24 -12.08 -11.38
CA ALA A 186 3.49 -10.73 -11.90
C ALA A 186 4.18 -9.82 -10.88
N LEU A 187 4.79 -10.43 -9.86
CA LEU A 187 5.49 -9.75 -8.78
C LEU A 187 6.60 -8.82 -9.25
N GLY A 188 7.46 -9.30 -10.15
CA GLY A 188 8.56 -8.50 -10.70
C GLY A 188 8.06 -7.30 -11.49
N GLU A 189 6.92 -7.43 -12.18
CA GLU A 189 6.28 -6.32 -12.89
C GLU A 189 5.74 -5.28 -11.90
N ALA A 190 5.04 -5.71 -10.85
CA ALA A 190 4.55 -4.83 -9.80
C ALA A 190 5.70 -4.09 -9.09
N ALA A 191 6.78 -4.80 -8.73
CA ALA A 191 7.97 -4.23 -8.10
C ALA A 191 8.68 -3.23 -9.02
N LYS A 192 8.83 -3.55 -10.32
CA LYS A 192 9.40 -2.64 -11.32
C LYS A 192 8.61 -1.34 -11.45
N ASN A 193 7.29 -1.42 -11.49
CA ASN A 193 6.43 -0.23 -11.54
C ASN A 193 6.61 0.68 -10.31
N ILE A 194 6.76 0.08 -9.12
CA ILE A 194 7.05 0.83 -7.88
C ILE A 194 8.44 1.47 -7.96
N GLN A 195 9.45 0.72 -8.38
CA GLN A 195 10.82 1.23 -8.50
C GLN A 195 10.91 2.43 -9.44
N GLN A 196 10.29 2.33 -10.62
CA GLN A 196 10.28 3.43 -11.60
C GLN A 196 9.63 4.70 -11.04
N PHE A 197 8.54 4.54 -10.28
CA PHE A 197 7.91 5.67 -9.60
C PHE A 197 8.84 6.29 -8.55
N LEU A 198 9.49 5.48 -7.71
CA LEU A 198 10.42 5.96 -6.69
C LEU A 198 11.64 6.67 -7.30
N GLU A 199 12.21 6.14 -8.38
CA GLU A 199 13.31 6.75 -9.12
C GLU A 199 12.90 8.11 -9.69
N LYS A 200 11.69 8.20 -10.27
CA LYS A 200 11.14 9.45 -10.78
C LYS A 200 10.93 10.48 -9.67
N VAL A 201 10.41 10.07 -8.51
CA VAL A 201 10.24 10.98 -7.37
C VAL A 201 11.58 11.50 -6.86
N ASN A 202 12.62 10.65 -6.79
CA ASN A 202 13.95 11.06 -6.32
C ASN A 202 14.72 11.94 -7.32
N ALA A 203 14.33 11.93 -8.60
CA ALA A 203 14.94 12.76 -9.63
C ALA A 203 14.37 14.20 -9.71
N ASN A 204 13.27 14.48 -9.00
CA ASN A 204 12.62 15.78 -8.93
C ASN A 204 12.87 16.46 -7.58
#